data_AF-A0A4Q7V2V8-F1
#
_entry.id   AF-A0A4Q7V2V8-F1
#
_cell.length_a   1.000
_cell.length_b   1.000
_cell.length_c   1.000
_cell.angle_alpha   90.00
_cell.angle_beta   90.00
_cell.angle_gamma   90.00
#
_symmetry.space_group_name_H-M   'P 1'
#
loop_
_entity.id
_entity.type
_entity.pdbx_description
1 polymer ?
#
loop_
_entity_poly.entity_id
_entity_poly.type
_entity_poly.pdbx_seq_one_letter_code
_entity_poly.pdbx_strand_id
1 'polypeptide(L)' 'MTPAPMDHHEKMRIRAAAFRATRLYPGPVGELVSRELLSWEDFGYRLGGNRLVMELVDHVLKNPDQRSPEAAA' A
#
# COMPACT_ATOMS: atom_id res chain seq x y z
N MET A 1 2.26 -18.20 20.71
CA MET A 1 1.16 -17.25 20.40
C MET A 1 1.00 -17.25 18.89
N THR A 2 -0.06 -17.85 18.36
CA THR A 2 -0.33 -17.86 16.92
C THR A 2 -0.74 -16.45 16.50
N PRO A 3 -0.14 -15.85 15.46
CA PRO A 3 -0.56 -14.52 15.01
C PRO A 3 -2.04 -14.58 14.59
N ALA A 4 -2.84 -13.65 15.11
CA ALA A 4 -4.25 -13.55 14.73
C ALA A 4 -4.35 -13.29 13.21
N PRO A 5 -5.29 -13.93 12.51
CA PRO A 5 -5.51 -13.65 11.09
C PRO A 5 -5.88 -12.17 10.92
N MET A 6 -5.27 -11.51 9.93
CA MET A 6 -5.46 -10.10 9.65
C MET A 6 -6.93 -9.78 9.35
N ASP A 7 -7.44 -8.69 9.92
CA ASP A 7 -8.83 -8.25 9.77
C ASP A 7 -9.18 -7.96 8.31
N HIS A 8 -10.45 -8.23 7.94
CA HIS A 8 -10.90 -8.08 6.55
C HIS A 8 -10.80 -6.62 6.07
N HIS A 9 -11.13 -5.66 6.93
CA HIS A 9 -11.02 -4.24 6.59
C HIS A 9 -9.56 -3.83 6.37
N GLU A 10 -8.63 -4.38 7.15
CA GLU A 10 -7.20 -4.16 6.99
C GLU A 10 -6.68 -4.74 5.66
N LYS A 11 -7.12 -5.95 5.28
CA LYS A 11 -6.82 -6.53 3.95
C LYS A 11 -7.29 -5.63 2.81
N MET A 12 -8.54 -5.16 2.88
CA MET A 12 -9.09 -4.27 1.86
C MET A 12 -8.32 -2.95 1.77
N ARG A 13 -7.91 -2.39 2.92
CA ARG A 13 -7.12 -1.15 2.99
C ARG A 13 -5.76 -1.32 2.30
N ILE A 14 -5.06 -2.42 2.56
CA ILE A 14 -3.75 -2.70 1.94
C ILE A 14 -3.90 -2.90 0.44
N ARG A 15 -4.92 -3.64 -0.01
CA ARG A 15 -5.22 -3.80 -1.43
C ARG A 15 -5.52 -2.48 -2.13
N ALA A 16 -6.29 -1.61 -1.50
CA ALA A 16 -6.57 -0.28 -2.02
C ALA A 16 -5.28 0.57 -2.15
N ALA A 17 -4.39 0.50 -1.15
CA ALA A 17 -3.09 1.15 -1.22
C ALA A 17 -2.22 0.58 -2.35
N ALA A 18 -2.19 -0.75 -2.53
CA ALA A 18 -1.44 -1.39 -3.60
C ALA A 18 -1.87 -0.91 -4.99
N PHE A 19 -3.19 -0.78 -5.24
CA PHE A 19 -3.70 -0.25 -6.50
C PHE A 19 -3.42 1.25 -6.67
N ARG A 20 -3.44 2.02 -5.60
CA ARG A 20 -3.16 3.46 -5.64
C ARG A 20 -1.68 3.79 -5.81
N ALA A 21 -0.78 2.92 -5.36
CA ALA A 21 0.67 3.14 -5.42
C ALA A 21 1.19 3.46 -6.83
N THR A 22 0.63 2.82 -7.86
CA THR A 22 1.03 3.05 -9.27
C THR A 22 0.61 4.43 -9.80
N ARG A 23 -0.38 5.06 -9.17
CA ARG A 23 -0.86 6.42 -9.49
C ARG A 23 -0.08 7.48 -8.72
N LEU A 24 0.34 7.15 -7.50
CA LEU A 24 1.17 8.03 -6.68
C LEU A 24 2.65 8.03 -7.11
N TYR A 25 3.18 6.89 -7.54
CA TYR A 25 4.55 6.73 -8.02
C TYR A 25 4.57 6.09 -9.41
N PRO A 26 4.45 6.87 -10.50
CA PRO A 26 4.48 6.32 -11.84
C PRO A 26 5.81 5.61 -12.15
N GLY A 27 5.73 4.44 -12.79
CA GLY A 27 6.89 3.65 -13.22
C GLY A 27 7.31 2.55 -12.23
N PRO A 28 8.55 2.04 -12.35
CA PRO A 28 8.99 0.82 -11.66
C PRO A 28 8.87 0.88 -10.13
N VAL A 29 8.97 2.08 -9.54
CA VAL A 29 8.85 2.26 -8.08
C VAL A 29 7.43 1.97 -7.60
N GLY A 30 6.40 2.48 -8.28
CA GLY A 30 5.01 2.21 -7.90
C GLY A 30 4.62 0.76 -8.13
N GLU A 31 5.14 0.12 -9.17
CA GLU A 31 4.96 -1.32 -9.41
C GLU A 31 5.59 -2.15 -8.29
N LEU A 32 6.82 -1.82 -7.87
CA LEU A 32 7.48 -2.49 -6.75
C LEU A 32 6.68 -2.36 -5.45
N VAL A 33 6.24 -1.14 -5.12
CA VAL A 33 5.42 -0.88 -3.92
C VAL A 33 4.10 -1.65 -3.98
N SER A 34 3.43 -1.67 -5.13
CA SER A 34 2.19 -2.42 -5.32
C SER A 34 2.37 -3.91 -5.06
N ARG A 35 3.42 -4.52 -5.64
CA ARG A 35 3.74 -5.95 -5.48
C ARG A 35 4.09 -6.30 -4.05
N GLU A 36 4.83 -5.44 -3.37
CA GLU A 36 5.20 -5.66 -1.97
C GLU A 36 3.97 -5.63 -1.06
N LEU A 37 3.08 -4.66 -1.25
CA LEU A 37 1.84 -4.56 -0.45
C LEU A 37 0.92 -5.78 -0.64
N LEU A 38 0.79 -6.29 -1.86
CA LEU A 38 0.04 -7.51 -2.13
C LEU A 38 0.70 -8.74 -1.50
N SER A 39 2.03 -8.86 -1.62
CA SER A 39 2.78 -9.98 -1.03
C SER A 39 2.71 -9.96 0.50
N TRP A 40 2.67 -8.77 1.09
CA TRP A 40 2.51 -8.59 2.52
C TRP A 40 1.11 -8.98 3.01
N GLU A 41 0.05 -8.66 2.25
CA GLU A 41 -1.32 -9.12 2.51
C GLU A 41 -1.40 -10.65 2.62
N ASP A 42 -0.70 -11.36 1.72
CA ASP A 42 -0.73 -12.82 1.65
C ASP A 42 0.07 -13.48 2.78
N PHE A 43 1.25 -12.97 3.12
CA PHE A 43 2.20 -13.67 4.00
C PHE A 43 2.90 -12.80 5.05
N GLY A 44 3.06 -11.51 4.81
CA GLY A 44 3.95 -10.63 5.57
C GLY A 44 3.55 -10.44 7.04
N TYR A 45 2.26 -10.41 7.35
CA TYR A 45 1.76 -10.30 8.74
C TYR A 45 2.22 -11.46 9.64
N ARG A 46 2.60 -12.61 9.06
CA ARG A 46 3.09 -13.78 9.81
C ARG A 46 4.53 -13.64 10.28
N LEU A 47 5.29 -12.71 9.69
CA LEU A 47 6.73 -12.53 9.95
C LEU A 47 7.03 -11.43 10.97
N GLY A 48 6.00 -10.71 11.44
CA GLY A 48 6.16 -9.54 12.32
C GLY A 48 6.70 -8.31 11.60
N GLY A 49 6.81 -7.18 12.29
CA GLY A 49 7.38 -5.94 11.71
C GLY A 49 6.47 -5.18 10.74
N ASN A 50 5.21 -4.94 11.12
CA ASN A 50 4.20 -4.30 10.26
C ASN A 50 4.30 -2.76 10.16
N ARG A 51 5.11 -2.10 11.00
CA ARG A 51 5.11 -0.65 11.14
C ARG A 51 5.38 0.08 9.81
N LEU A 52 6.45 -0.30 9.11
CA LEU A 52 6.82 0.33 7.83
C LEU A 52 5.73 0.15 6.77
N VAL A 53 5.14 -1.05 6.70
CA VAL A 53 4.08 -1.35 5.73
C VAL A 53 2.84 -0.53 6.02
N MET A 54 2.45 -0.40 7.30
CA MET A 54 1.31 0.44 7.68
C MET A 54 1.56 1.93 7.46
N GLU A 55 2.78 2.41 7.74
CA GLU A 55 3.17 3.79 7.42
C GLU A 55 3.12 4.06 5.91
N LEU A 56 3.54 3.09 5.09
CA LEU A 56 3.46 3.15 3.64
C LEU A 56 2.01 3.14 3.13
N VAL A 57 1.15 2.27 3.67
CA VAL A 57 -0.30 2.25 3.37
C VAL A 57 -0.91 3.62 3.67
N ASP A 58 -0.62 4.17 4.85
CA ASP A 58 -1.09 5.49 5.24
C ASP A 58 -0.59 6.59 4.30
N HIS A 59 0.70 6.55 3.94
CA HIS A 59 1.27 7.50 3.01
C HIS A 59 0.55 7.44 1.66
N VAL A 60 0.40 6.25 1.07
CA VAL A 60 -0.21 6.08 -0.25
C VAL A 60 -1.67 6.54 -0.27
N LEU A 61 -2.43 6.25 0.79
CA LEU A 61 -3.85 6.62 0.86
C LEU A 61 -4.08 8.11 1.14
N LYS A 62 -3.17 8.78 1.88
CA LYS A 62 -3.34 10.19 2.27
C LYS A 62 -2.77 11.18 1.25
N ASN A 63 -1.78 10.77 0.44
CA ASN A 63 -1.14 11.69 -0.50
C ASN A 63 -1.92 11.78 -1.83
N PRO A 64 -2.04 12.99 -2.41
CA PRO A 64 -2.67 13.19 -3.71
C PRO A 64 -1.83 12.56 -4.83
N ASP A 65 -2.49 12.08 -5.88
CA ASP A 65 -1.80 11.46 -7.02
C ASP A 65 -0.91 12.51 -7.71
N GLN A 66 0.30 12.14 -8.13
CA GLN A 66 1.21 13.04 -8.86
C GLN A 66 0.65 13.47 -10.23
N ARG A 67 -0.42 12.83 -10.70
CA ARG A 67 -1.15 13.15 -11.94
C ARG A 67 -2.27 14.18 -11.75
N SER A 68 -2.20 15.05 -10.74
CA SER A 68 -3.07 16.23 -10.66
C SER A 68 -2.31 17.45 -11.19
N PRO A 69 -2.29 17.69 -12.52
CA PRO A 69 -1.92 18.98 -13.05
C PRO A 69 -3.12 19.91 -12.91
N GLU A 70 -3.22 20.60 -11.78
CA GLU A 70 -3.81 21.93 -11.75
C GLU A 70 -2.83 22.93 -12.41
N ALA A 71 -2.37 22.64 -13.63
CA ALA A 71 -1.29 23.35 -14.31
C ALA A 71 -1.40 23.24 -15.84
N ALA A 72 -2.62 23.25 -16.37
CA ALA A 72 -2.90 23.53 -17.77
C ALA A 72 -4.25 24.23 -17.88
N ALA A 73 -4.37 25.37 -17.19
CA ALA A 73 -5.42 26.36 -17.38
C ALA A 73 -4.75 27.69 -17.76
#